data_AF-A0AAV5FR11-F1
#
_entry.id   AF-A0AAV5FR11-F1
#
_cell.length_a   1.000
_cell.length_b   1.000
_cell.length_c   1.000
_cell.angle_alpha   90.00
_cell.angle_beta   90.00
_cell.angle_gamma   90.00
#
_symmetry.space_group_name_H-M   'P 1'
#
loop_
_entity.id
_entity.type
_entity.pdbx_description
1 polymer ?
#
loop_
_entity_poly.entity_id
_entity_poly.type
_entity_poly.pdbx_seq_one_letter_code
_entity_poly.pdbx_strand_id
1 'polypeptide(L)'
;MRQEAKLRAEGKPDPLPNTNERTRNWVYGRSELTEEGEIIVKDHATSEVVQALKGPITAQTEAGLFTPEYHKDELAKALGTKEHGGRVRGVSSSATWKEGFSETSSHLYKKHTLHKKEQEDKAKEDWRR
;
A
#
# COMPACT_ATOMS: atom_id res chain seq x y z
N MET A 1 14.33 2.83 5.33
CA MET A 1 15.48 1.89 5.23
C MET A 1 16.53 2.01 6.35
N ARG A 2 17.33 3.09 6.50
CA ARG A 2 18.39 3.13 7.54
C ARG A 2 17.86 3.01 8.98
N GLN A 3 16.73 3.64 9.30
CA GLN A 3 16.14 3.58 10.64
C GLN A 3 15.41 2.25 10.88
N GLU A 4 14.61 1.76 9.93
CA GLU A 4 13.96 0.44 10.06
C GLU A 4 14.98 -0.71 10.19
N ALA A 5 16.08 -0.68 9.44
CA ALA A 5 17.13 -1.68 9.55
C ALA A 5 17.77 -1.65 10.95
N LYS A 6 17.90 -0.47 11.56
CA LYS A 6 18.35 -0.33 12.96
C LYS A 6 17.31 -0.89 13.93
N LEU A 7 16.04 -0.52 13.81
CA LEU A 7 14.96 -1.07 14.63
C LEU A 7 14.91 -2.60 14.58
N ARG A 8 15.07 -3.16 13.38
CA ARG A 8 15.12 -4.61 13.16
C ARG A 8 16.35 -5.26 13.79
N ALA A 9 17.53 -4.62 13.66
CA ALA A 9 18.75 -5.08 14.31
C ALA A 9 18.67 -5.02 15.84
N GLU A 10 17.95 -4.03 16.37
CA GLU A 10 17.67 -3.86 17.81
C GLU A 10 16.54 -4.76 18.33
N GLY A 11 15.85 -5.50 17.46
CA GLY A 11 14.75 -6.40 17.84
C GLY A 11 13.44 -5.69 18.19
N LYS A 12 13.28 -4.42 17.82
CA LYS A 12 12.04 -3.66 18.04
C LYS A 12 10.93 -4.13 17.09
N PRO A 13 9.65 -4.03 17.51
CA PRO A 13 8.53 -4.44 16.67
C PRO A 13 8.47 -3.62 15.37
N ASP A 14 8.13 -4.29 14.26
CA ASP A 14 7.93 -3.62 12.97
C ASP A 14 6.72 -2.67 13.08
N PRO A 15 6.89 -1.36 12.85
CA PRO A 15 5.79 -0.42 12.92
C PRO A 15 4.75 -0.58 11.80
N LEU A 16 5.09 -1.24 10.68
CA LEU A 16 4.19 -1.45 9.54
C LEU A 16 4.28 -2.91 9.04
N PRO A 17 3.79 -3.88 9.82
CA PRO A 17 3.84 -5.30 9.45
C PRO A 17 2.94 -5.57 8.22
N ASN A 18 3.33 -6.55 7.42
CA ASN A 18 2.58 -7.00 6.23
C ASN A 18 2.32 -5.91 5.17
N THR A 19 3.20 -4.90 5.10
CA THR A 19 3.15 -3.86 4.06
C THR A 19 4.23 -4.07 3.00
N ASN A 20 4.04 -3.53 1.80
CA ASN A 20 5.08 -3.50 0.76
C ASN A 20 6.02 -2.28 0.90
N GLU A 21 7.13 -2.27 0.14
CA GLU A 21 8.11 -1.17 0.18
C GLU A 21 7.49 0.18 -0.23
N ARG A 22 6.58 0.19 -1.21
CA ARG A 22 5.88 1.39 -1.68
C ARG A 22 5.08 2.05 -0.56
N THR A 23 4.35 1.25 0.22
CA THR A 23 3.55 1.70 1.37
C THR A 23 4.46 2.30 2.43
N ARG A 24 5.55 1.59 2.77
CA ARG A 24 6.56 2.07 3.73
C ARG A 24 7.16 3.42 3.32
N ASN A 25 7.62 3.53 2.08
CA ASN A 25 8.18 4.77 1.54
C ASN A 25 7.17 5.93 1.58
N TRP A 26 5.90 5.66 1.29
CA TRP A 26 4.84 6.68 1.35
C TRP A 26 4.62 7.20 2.78
N VAL A 27 4.59 6.29 3.76
CA VAL A 27 4.39 6.63 5.18
C VAL A 27 5.61 7.39 5.70
N TYR A 28 6.82 6.83 5.57
CA TYR A 28 8.03 7.49 6.08
C TYR A 28 8.36 8.80 5.39
N GLY A 29 7.96 8.99 4.12
CA GLY A 29 8.07 10.29 3.47
C GLY A 29 7.13 11.36 4.03
N ARG A 30 6.16 10.99 4.88
CA ARG A 30 5.14 11.87 5.47
C ARG A 30 5.13 11.87 7.00
N SER A 31 6.02 11.13 7.63
CA SER A 31 6.07 10.93 9.06
C SER A 31 7.50 10.97 9.59
N GLU A 32 7.64 11.21 10.87
CA GLU A 32 8.89 11.00 11.58
C GLU A 32 8.87 9.61 12.23
N LEU A 33 9.94 8.83 12.07
CA LEU A 33 10.12 7.53 12.72
C LEU A 33 11.04 7.71 13.93
N THR A 34 10.54 7.44 15.13
CA THR A 34 11.32 7.54 16.36
C THR A 34 12.27 6.36 16.51
N GLU A 35 13.24 6.50 17.43
CA GLU A 35 14.18 5.41 17.74
C GLU A 35 13.45 4.22 18.38
N GLU A 36 12.32 4.44 19.04
CA GLU A 36 11.47 3.42 19.65
C GLU A 36 10.61 2.67 18.62
N GLY A 37 10.58 3.15 17.36
CA GLY A 37 9.75 2.58 16.31
C GLY A 37 8.34 3.17 16.24
N GLU A 38 8.11 4.35 16.82
CA GLU A 38 6.84 5.03 16.70
C GLU A 38 6.80 5.91 15.44
N ILE A 39 5.63 5.96 14.80
CA ILE A 39 5.38 6.78 13.61
C ILE A 39 4.61 8.02 14.05
N ILE A 40 5.27 9.17 14.02
CA ILE A 40 4.69 10.46 14.36
C ILE A 40 4.24 11.16 13.06
N VAL A 41 2.95 11.42 12.97
CA VAL A 41 2.32 12.07 11.82
C VAL A 41 1.70 13.40 12.25
N LYS A 42 1.98 14.48 11.51
CA LYS A 42 1.43 15.82 11.79
C LYS A 42 0.07 16.07 11.13
N ASP A 43 -0.18 15.41 10.01
CA ASP A 43 -1.39 15.55 9.20
C ASP A 43 -2.46 14.51 9.58
N HIS A 44 -3.71 14.95 9.71
CA HIS A 44 -4.82 14.08 10.10
C HIS A 44 -5.09 12.99 9.06
N ALA A 45 -5.12 13.34 7.77
CA ALA A 45 -5.41 12.37 6.71
C ALA A 45 -4.34 11.28 6.64
N THR A 46 -3.08 11.65 6.81
CA THR A 46 -1.98 10.68 6.87
C THR A 46 -2.07 9.81 8.14
N SER A 47 -2.52 10.36 9.27
CA SER A 47 -2.72 9.61 10.51
C SER A 47 -3.78 8.52 10.33
N GLU A 48 -4.91 8.83 9.71
CA GLU A 48 -5.97 7.85 9.39
C GLU A 48 -5.45 6.70 8.52
N VAL A 49 -4.64 7.03 7.50
CA VAL A 49 -4.01 6.01 6.63
C VAL A 49 -3.09 5.10 7.43
N VAL A 50 -2.25 5.66 8.31
CA VAL A 50 -1.34 4.87 9.16
C VAL A 50 -2.12 3.98 10.14
N GLN A 51 -3.21 4.48 10.73
CA GLN A 51 -4.08 3.69 11.60
C GLN A 51 -4.75 2.55 10.83
N ALA A 52 -5.24 2.82 9.62
CA ALA A 52 -5.85 1.81 8.75
C ALA A 52 -4.84 0.72 8.36
N LEU A 53 -3.60 1.11 8.06
CA LEU A 53 -2.52 0.18 7.76
C LEU A 53 -2.22 -0.73 8.95
N LYS A 54 -2.02 -0.17 10.15
CA LYS A 54 -1.65 -0.92 11.37
C LYS A 54 -2.75 -1.85 11.89
N GLY A 55 -4.02 -1.51 11.66
CA GLY A 55 -5.17 -2.24 12.21
C GLY A 55 -5.91 -3.04 11.13
N PRO A 56 -6.96 -2.44 10.52
CA PRO A 56 -7.90 -3.18 9.68
C PRO A 56 -7.26 -3.83 8.46
N ILE A 57 -6.24 -3.23 7.85
CA ILE A 57 -5.61 -3.80 6.66
C ILE A 57 -4.73 -4.99 7.03
N THR A 58 -3.84 -4.85 8.02
CA THR A 58 -3.03 -5.98 8.53
C THR A 58 -3.93 -7.14 8.95
N ALA A 59 -5.00 -6.88 9.71
CA ALA A 59 -5.93 -7.92 10.14
C ALA A 59 -6.62 -8.62 8.97
N GLN A 60 -7.02 -7.88 7.93
CA GLN A 60 -7.63 -8.46 6.73
C GLN A 60 -6.63 -9.28 5.91
N THR A 61 -5.36 -8.86 5.85
CA THR A 61 -4.29 -9.63 5.18
C THR A 61 -4.04 -10.94 5.91
N GLU A 62 -3.92 -10.91 7.24
CA GLU A 62 -3.69 -12.09 8.07
C GLU A 62 -4.87 -13.08 8.03
N ALA A 63 -6.10 -12.57 7.97
CA ALA A 63 -7.30 -13.38 7.78
C ALA A 63 -7.47 -13.93 6.35
N GLY A 64 -6.60 -13.55 5.40
CA GLY A 64 -6.71 -13.92 3.99
C GLY A 64 -7.87 -13.25 3.24
N LEU A 65 -8.51 -12.24 3.85
CA LEU A 65 -9.58 -11.45 3.24
C LEU A 65 -9.04 -10.40 2.26
N PHE A 66 -7.76 -10.06 2.37
CA PHE A 66 -7.09 -9.12 1.49
C PHE A 66 -5.78 -9.69 0.97
N THR A 67 -5.71 -9.79 -0.36
CA THR A 67 -4.47 -10.11 -1.07
C THR A 67 -4.12 -8.92 -1.95
N PRO A 68 -2.97 -8.24 -1.70
CA PRO A 68 -2.55 -7.11 -2.52
C PRO A 68 -2.27 -7.56 -3.96
N GLU A 69 -2.89 -6.90 -4.94
CA GLU A 69 -2.73 -7.23 -6.36
C GLU A 69 -2.32 -6.00 -7.18
N TYR A 70 -1.08 -6.01 -7.69
CA TYR A 70 -0.51 -5.00 -8.59
C TYR A 70 -0.51 -3.58 -7.99
N HIS A 71 -1.57 -2.80 -8.23
CA HIS A 71 -1.77 -1.42 -7.76
C HIS A 71 -2.85 -1.32 -6.68
N LYS A 72 -3.53 -2.43 -6.38
CA LYS A 72 -4.52 -2.58 -5.30
C LYS A 72 -3.81 -3.14 -4.07
N ASP A 73 -2.78 -2.44 -3.63
CA ASP A 73 -1.97 -2.79 -2.47
C ASP A 73 -2.52 -2.16 -1.18
N GLU A 74 -1.80 -2.34 -0.07
CA GLU A 74 -2.20 -1.87 1.25
C GLU A 74 -2.43 -0.35 1.23
N LEU A 75 -1.51 0.41 0.60
CA LEU A 75 -1.62 1.86 0.48
C LEU A 75 -2.85 2.30 -0.31
N ALA A 76 -3.13 1.66 -1.46
CA ALA A 76 -4.31 1.99 -2.26
C ALA A 76 -5.60 1.72 -1.48
N LYS A 77 -5.65 0.63 -0.72
CA LYS A 77 -6.78 0.28 0.12
C LYS A 77 -6.96 1.26 1.28
N ALA A 78 -5.86 1.64 1.94
CA ALA A 78 -5.86 2.60 3.06
C ALA A 78 -6.31 3.99 2.63
N LEU A 79 -5.88 4.45 1.45
CA LEU A 79 -6.26 5.75 0.91
C LEU A 79 -7.69 5.79 0.37
N GLY A 80 -8.24 4.64 -0.04
CA GLY A 80 -9.57 4.55 -0.66
C GLY A 80 -9.69 5.27 -2.03
N THR A 81 -8.60 5.83 -2.55
CA THR A 81 -8.59 6.59 -3.81
C THR A 81 -7.79 5.88 -4.88
N LYS A 82 -8.29 5.96 -6.11
CA LYS A 82 -7.58 5.44 -7.28
C LYS A 82 -6.24 6.17 -7.46
N GLU A 83 -5.20 5.41 -7.80
CA GLU A 83 -3.91 5.97 -8.20
C GLU A 83 -4.03 6.74 -9.52
N HIS A 84 -3.44 7.94 -9.59
CA HIS A 84 -3.39 8.70 -10.84
C HIS A 84 -2.39 8.08 -11.84
N GLY A 85 -2.77 8.00 -13.11
CA GLY A 85 -2.03 7.27 -14.15
C GLY A 85 -0.63 7.79 -14.47
N GLY A 86 -0.32 9.04 -14.13
CA GLY A 86 0.96 9.67 -14.47
C GLY A 86 2.09 9.44 -13.48
N ARG A 87 1.80 9.06 -12.22
CA ARG A 87 2.82 9.04 -11.15
C ARG A 87 2.49 8.04 -10.07
N VAL A 88 3.50 7.29 -9.62
CA VAL A 88 3.33 6.27 -8.58
C VAL A 88 3.75 6.82 -7.20
N ARG A 89 2.79 6.88 -6.28
CA ARG A 89 2.96 7.23 -4.86
C ARG A 89 3.96 6.26 -4.21
N GLY A 90 4.86 6.76 -3.38
CA GLY A 90 5.77 5.92 -2.58
C GLY A 90 6.93 5.28 -3.35
N VAL A 91 7.14 5.63 -4.62
CA VAL A 91 8.28 5.12 -5.42
C VAL A 91 9.25 6.26 -5.75
N SER A 92 8.86 7.15 -6.64
CA SER A 92 9.66 8.31 -7.04
C SER A 92 8.77 9.39 -7.63
N SER A 93 9.21 10.65 -7.54
CA SER A 93 8.52 11.77 -8.17
C SER A 93 8.54 11.72 -9.70
N SER A 94 9.45 10.96 -10.32
CA SER A 94 9.56 10.77 -11.77
C SER A 94 9.13 9.38 -12.24
N ALA A 95 8.84 8.45 -11.32
CA ALA A 95 8.49 7.09 -11.69
C ALA A 95 7.14 7.05 -12.42
N THR A 96 7.21 6.49 -13.63
CA THR A 96 6.02 6.15 -14.42
C THR A 96 5.34 4.91 -13.86
N TRP A 97 4.08 4.69 -14.25
CA TRP A 97 3.33 3.49 -13.85
C TRP A 97 4.05 2.18 -14.21
N LYS A 98 4.76 2.14 -15.35
CA LYS A 98 5.48 0.94 -15.79
C LYS A 98 6.68 0.64 -14.90
N GLU A 99 7.38 1.68 -14.45
CA GLU A 99 8.56 1.55 -13.60
C GLU A 99 8.16 1.22 -12.16
N GLY A 100 7.18 1.95 -11.61
CA GLY A 100 6.73 1.77 -10.22
C GLY A 100 6.01 0.46 -9.93
N PHE A 101 5.54 -0.24 -10.97
CA PHE A 101 4.99 -1.60 -10.86
C PHE A 101 5.68 -2.58 -11.82
N SER A 102 6.99 -2.37 -12.04
CA SER A 102 7.80 -3.13 -12.98
C SER A 102 7.96 -4.61 -12.61
N GLU A 103 7.98 -4.92 -11.31
CA GLU A 103 8.05 -6.29 -10.78
C GLU A 103 6.86 -7.15 -11.24
N THR A 104 5.75 -6.50 -11.59
CA THR A 104 4.55 -7.13 -12.14
C THR A 104 4.41 -6.89 -13.66
N SER A 105 5.42 -6.35 -14.36
CA SER A 105 5.32 -6.03 -15.80
C SER A 105 5.27 -7.27 -16.70
N SER A 106 5.71 -8.45 -16.24
CA SER A 106 5.40 -9.71 -16.93
C SER A 106 3.89 -10.01 -16.97
N HIS A 107 3.10 -9.40 -16.07
CA HIS A 107 1.64 -9.48 -16.03
C HIS A 107 0.96 -8.44 -16.95
N LEU A 108 1.66 -7.72 -17.83
CA LEU A 108 1.02 -6.84 -18.81
C LEU A 108 -0.03 -7.59 -19.66
N TYR A 109 0.16 -8.89 -19.90
CA TYR A 109 -0.84 -9.78 -20.51
C TYR A 109 -2.12 -9.96 -19.66
N LYS A 110 -2.02 -9.85 -18.32
CA LYS A 110 -3.16 -9.92 -17.39
C LYS A 110 -3.94 -8.61 -17.27
N LYS A 111 -3.54 -7.50 -17.90
CA LYS A 111 -4.31 -6.24 -17.83
C LYS A 111 -5.73 -6.39 -18.36
N HIS A 112 -5.88 -7.13 -19.46
CA HIS A 112 -7.21 -7.43 -20.01
C HIS A 112 -8.05 -8.27 -19.04
N THR A 113 -7.46 -9.29 -18.41
CA THR A 113 -8.16 -10.17 -17.45
C THR A 113 -8.56 -9.43 -16.17
N LEU A 114 -7.71 -8.54 -15.66
CA LEU A 114 -8.00 -7.77 -14.44
C LEU A 114 -9.06 -6.70 -14.68
N HIS A 115 -8.98 -5.98 -15.82
CA HIS A 115 -10.01 -5.02 -16.19
C HIS A 115 -11.37 -5.71 -16.36
N LYS A 116 -11.39 -6.86 -17.05
CA LYS A 116 -12.60 -7.68 -17.19
C LYS A 116 -13.15 -8.11 -15.82
N LYS A 117 -12.31 -8.64 -14.93
CA LYS A 117 -12.71 -9.02 -13.57
C LYS A 117 -13.28 -7.83 -12.79
N GLU A 118 -12.68 -6.66 -12.92
CA GLU A 118 -13.20 -5.45 -12.25
C GLU A 118 -14.59 -5.05 -12.76
N GLN A 119 -14.85 -5.16 -14.07
CA GLN A 119 -16.19 -4.92 -14.62
C GLN A 119 -17.18 -5.99 -14.13
N GLU A 120 -16.76 -7.25 -14.04
CA GLU A 120 -17.60 -8.33 -13.52
C GLU A 120 -17.91 -8.17 -12.02
N ASP A 121 -16.93 -7.77 -11.21
CA ASP A 121 -17.12 -7.55 -9.78
C ASP A 121 -18.04 -6.34 -9.54
N LYS A 122 -17.86 -5.25 -10.30
CA LYS A 122 -18.79 -4.10 -10.30
C LYS A 122 -20.20 -4.53 -10.69
N ALA A 123 -20.36 -5.27 -11.78
CA ALA A 123 -21.65 -5.77 -12.23
C ALA A 123 -22.31 -6.71 -11.19
N LYS A 124 -21.52 -7.52 -10.46
CA LYS A 124 -22.01 -8.38 -9.38
C LYS A 124 -22.43 -7.60 -8.14
N GLU A 125 -21.69 -6.55 -7.77
CA GLU A 125 -22.10 -5.66 -6.69
C GLU A 125 -23.38 -4.90 -7.04
N ASP A 126 -23.49 -4.39 -8.27
CA ASP A 126 -24.70 -3.70 -8.74
C ASP A 126 -25.92 -4.63 -8.79
N TRP A 127 -25.77 -5.92 -9.14
CA TRP A 127 -26.86 -6.90 -9.12
C TRP A 127 -27.30 -7.29 -7.70
N ARG A 128 -26.40 -7.24 -6.72
CA ARG A 128 -26.70 -7.56 -5.31
C ARG A 128 -27.39 -6.42 -4.55
N ARG A 129 -27.49 -5.23 -5.17
CA ARG A 129 -28.11 -4.03 -4.63
C ARG A 129 -29.59 -3.96 -4.99
#